data_AF-W3WJ43-F1
#
_entry.id   AF-W3WJ43-F1
#
_cell.length_a   1.000
_cell.length_b   1.000
_cell.length_c   1.000
_cell.angle_alpha   90.00
_cell.angle_beta   90.00
_cell.angle_gamma   90.00
#
_symmetry.space_group_name_H-M   'P 1'
#
loop_
_entity.id
_entity.type
_entity.pdbx_description
1 polymer ?
#
loop_
_entity_poly.entity_id
_entity_poly.type
_entity_poly.pdbx_seq_one_letter_code
_entity_poly.pdbx_strand_id
1 'polypeptide(L)'
;MTKFALGQLGPGDWKKWRNFRNKHRSRPAYQFNDLVELEANRLGVNKSKLKSGHGFNGSSAGEADSFLLQARLYVKKGWQEMGIWGPHFESFMQDGDTEDAEHDRGPCYSSWALPLENELRMDIFNKSRPIHVFRHEVTVAEKMLLNELPVRLGTVVAKDLLTIKPIAYRLVRSQWEDRGIWIDCWGQLPGNLWAHEIATEYWYSDRPLQTMQCRIMPREKTTKNIMESYRRRMRKIRRRVHWARTTDPNNSIDQSDDMGSSSSLESEECNANLNIWTWKLHADLLQRQESMAFKSLREITKYLEIQAPDPLNKVPKAEKGVQPIWSLRSGRWQRKLPVVPTFPCAWATIV
;
A
#
# COMPACT_ATOMS: atom_id res chain seq x y z
N MET A 1 39.62 -17.78 -3.72
CA MET A 1 38.48 -16.96 -4.19
C MET A 1 37.20 -17.77 -4.08
N THR A 2 36.51 -17.65 -2.95
CA THR A 2 35.27 -18.37 -2.62
C THR A 2 34.08 -17.68 -3.29
N LYS A 3 33.39 -18.41 -4.18
CA LYS A 3 32.13 -17.95 -4.80
C LYS A 3 30.99 -18.04 -3.76
N PHE A 4 30.27 -16.95 -3.55
CA PHE A 4 29.18 -16.83 -2.57
C PHE A 4 27.85 -17.45 -3.07
N ALA A 5 27.05 -18.01 -2.15
CA ALA A 5 25.95 -18.94 -2.46
C ALA A 5 24.70 -18.33 -3.12
N LEU A 6 24.59 -17.01 -3.29
CA LEU A 6 23.54 -16.45 -4.15
C LEU A 6 23.77 -16.83 -5.62
N GLY A 7 25.02 -17.14 -5.99
CA GLY A 7 25.36 -17.71 -7.29
C GLY A 7 25.06 -19.21 -7.45
N GLN A 8 24.63 -19.90 -6.38
CA GLN A 8 24.27 -21.33 -6.41
C GLN A 8 22.77 -21.60 -6.20
N LEU A 9 21.96 -20.57 -5.96
CA LEU A 9 20.51 -20.73 -5.96
C LEU A 9 20.06 -21.14 -7.37
N GLY A 10 19.47 -22.33 -7.47
CA GLY A 10 18.90 -22.79 -8.72
C GLY A 10 17.82 -21.80 -9.20
N PRO A 11 17.49 -21.77 -10.49
CA PRO A 11 16.43 -20.91 -11.03
C PRO A 11 15.09 -21.03 -10.27
N GLY A 12 14.82 -22.19 -9.66
CA GLY A 12 13.65 -22.43 -8.81
C GLY A 12 13.69 -21.74 -7.45
N ASP A 13 14.87 -21.56 -6.85
CA ASP A 13 15.01 -20.98 -5.52
C ASP A 13 14.87 -19.46 -5.55
N TRP A 14 15.26 -18.83 -6.67
CA TRP A 14 15.00 -17.41 -6.92
C TRP A 14 13.52 -17.07 -7.03
N LYS A 15 12.71 -17.97 -7.61
CA LYS A 15 11.25 -17.80 -7.70
C LYS A 15 10.60 -17.95 -6.33
N LYS A 16 11.06 -18.92 -5.51
CA LYS A 16 10.64 -19.08 -4.11
C LYS A 16 11.00 -17.84 -3.28
N TRP A 17 12.22 -17.33 -3.41
CA TRP A 17 12.69 -16.14 -2.72
C TRP A 17 11.89 -14.88 -3.11
N ARG A 18 11.60 -14.68 -4.41
CA ARG A 18 10.80 -13.54 -4.88
C ARG A 18 9.37 -13.60 -4.37
N ASN A 19 8.74 -14.77 -4.39
CA ASN A 19 7.38 -14.95 -3.86
C ASN A 19 7.34 -14.77 -2.33
N PHE A 20 8.36 -15.26 -1.64
CA PHE A 20 8.53 -15.11 -0.20
C PHE A 20 8.71 -13.63 0.22
N ARG A 21 9.60 -12.89 -0.46
CA ARG A 21 9.79 -11.44 -0.27
C ARG A 21 8.48 -10.65 -0.47
N ASN A 22 7.66 -11.05 -1.42
CA ASN A 22 6.36 -10.41 -1.67
C ASN A 22 5.31 -10.75 -0.60
N LYS A 23 5.38 -11.95 0.01
CA LYS A 23 4.47 -12.40 1.06
C LYS A 23 4.77 -11.77 2.43
N HIS A 24 6.03 -11.52 2.75
CA HIS A 24 6.48 -11.04 4.07
C HIS A 24 7.06 -9.61 4.02
N ARG A 25 6.48 -8.74 3.18
CA ARG A 25 7.01 -7.38 2.91
C ARG A 25 7.17 -6.47 4.13
N SER A 26 6.51 -6.75 5.26
CA SER A 26 6.36 -5.75 6.32
C SER A 26 7.44 -5.79 7.40
N ARG A 27 8.26 -6.84 7.54
CA ARG A 27 9.22 -6.92 8.67
C ARG A 27 10.51 -7.71 8.33
N PRO A 28 11.66 -7.03 8.21
CA PRO A 28 12.96 -7.65 7.91
C PRO A 28 13.42 -8.74 8.90
N ALA A 29 13.04 -8.65 10.18
CA ALA A 29 13.40 -9.64 11.20
C ALA A 29 12.85 -11.05 10.89
N TYR A 30 11.59 -11.15 10.42
CA TYR A 30 10.99 -12.44 10.06
C TYR A 30 11.64 -13.01 8.80
N GLN A 31 11.97 -12.14 7.83
CA GLN A 31 12.70 -12.56 6.63
C GLN A 31 14.10 -13.09 6.97
N PHE A 32 14.75 -12.52 7.98
CA PHE A 32 16.03 -13.00 8.46
C PHE A 32 15.90 -14.37 9.11
N ASN A 33 14.98 -14.54 10.08
CA ASN A 33 14.80 -15.81 10.78
C ASN A 33 14.39 -16.96 9.84
N ASP A 34 13.54 -16.69 8.86
CA ASP A 34 13.16 -17.71 7.86
C ASP A 34 14.36 -18.12 6.97
N LEU A 35 15.27 -17.19 6.65
CA LEU A 35 16.50 -17.50 5.94
C LEU A 35 17.48 -18.28 6.80
N VAL A 36 17.58 -17.96 8.10
CA VAL A 36 18.38 -18.74 9.05
C VAL A 36 17.84 -20.16 9.14
N GLU A 37 16.53 -20.33 9.21
CA GLU A 37 15.90 -21.65 9.27
C GLU A 37 16.13 -22.43 7.96
N LEU A 38 16.02 -21.79 6.80
CA LEU A 38 16.35 -22.42 5.52
C LEU A 38 17.81 -22.87 5.43
N GLU A 39 18.74 -22.04 5.91
CA GLU A 39 20.16 -22.36 5.91
C GLU A 39 20.50 -23.45 6.93
N ALA A 40 19.86 -23.44 8.11
CA ALA A 40 20.00 -24.52 9.10
C ALA A 40 19.51 -25.87 8.54
N ASN A 41 18.40 -25.88 7.80
CA ASN A 41 17.93 -27.09 7.11
C ASN A 41 18.95 -27.57 6.05
N ARG A 42 19.60 -26.65 5.34
CA ARG A 42 20.66 -26.97 4.35
C ARG A 42 21.89 -27.60 5.02
N LEU A 43 22.20 -27.19 6.24
CA LEU A 43 23.26 -27.76 7.06
C LEU A 43 22.86 -29.10 7.72
N GLY A 44 21.66 -29.62 7.45
CA GLY A 44 21.20 -30.92 7.95
C GLY A 44 20.47 -30.86 9.29
N VAL A 45 20.11 -29.67 9.79
CA VAL A 45 19.30 -29.53 11.01
C VAL A 45 17.84 -29.79 10.68
N ASN A 46 17.34 -31.00 11.00
CA ASN A 46 15.92 -31.32 10.85
C ASN A 46 15.07 -30.62 11.92
N LYS A 47 14.01 -29.91 11.51
CA LYS A 47 13.03 -29.23 12.40
C LYS A 47 12.48 -30.10 13.53
N SER A 48 12.36 -31.41 13.32
CA SER A 48 11.88 -32.36 14.34
C SER A 48 12.78 -32.44 15.57
N LYS A 49 14.08 -32.14 15.45
CA LYS A 49 15.02 -32.09 16.57
C LYS A 49 14.96 -30.78 17.36
N LEU A 50 14.49 -29.68 16.75
CA LEU A 50 14.42 -28.37 17.39
C LEU A 50 13.16 -28.20 18.26
N LYS A 51 12.05 -28.87 17.92
CA LYS A 51 10.77 -28.71 18.63
C LYS A 51 10.57 -29.63 19.84
N SER A 52 11.43 -30.62 20.06
CA SER A 52 11.26 -31.61 21.15
C SER A 52 12.06 -31.30 22.42
N GLY A 53 12.48 -30.04 22.62
CA GLY A 53 13.37 -29.59 23.71
C GLY A 53 12.79 -29.58 25.12
N HIS A 54 11.74 -30.36 25.42
CA HIS A 54 11.24 -30.57 26.78
C HIS A 54 11.42 -32.04 27.15
N GLY A 55 12.62 -32.43 27.59
CA GLY A 55 12.80 -33.71 28.30
C GLY A 55 14.12 -34.47 28.12
N PHE A 56 15.05 -34.06 27.25
CA PHE A 56 16.30 -34.81 27.04
C PHE A 56 17.50 -34.15 27.73
N ASN A 57 17.81 -34.63 28.94
CA ASN A 57 19.06 -34.31 29.65
C ASN A 57 20.20 -35.18 29.07
N GLY A 58 20.94 -34.67 28.10
CA GLY A 58 22.19 -35.32 27.68
C GLY A 58 22.74 -34.86 26.33
N SER A 59 23.74 -33.98 26.37
CA SER A 59 24.81 -33.74 25.37
C SER A 59 24.47 -33.35 23.91
N SER A 60 23.23 -33.49 23.42
CA SER A 60 22.90 -33.18 22.00
C SER A 60 22.46 -31.73 21.74
N ALA A 61 22.19 -30.93 22.78
CA ALA A 61 21.72 -29.55 22.62
C ALA A 61 22.80 -28.62 22.04
N GLY A 62 24.05 -28.77 22.48
CA GLY A 62 25.15 -27.88 22.05
C GLY A 62 25.50 -27.99 20.56
N GLU A 63 25.20 -29.12 19.92
CA GLU A 63 25.46 -29.31 18.49
C GLU A 63 24.42 -28.58 17.62
N ALA A 64 23.15 -28.62 18.01
CA ALA A 64 22.06 -27.93 17.30
C ALA A 64 22.22 -26.39 17.37
N ASP A 65 22.63 -25.88 18.53
CA ASP A 65 22.89 -24.44 18.74
C ASP A 65 24.08 -23.95 17.89
N SER A 66 25.10 -24.80 17.72
CA SER A 66 26.25 -24.50 16.85
C SER A 66 25.83 -24.32 15.38
N PHE A 67 24.96 -25.19 14.85
CA PHE A 67 24.47 -25.07 13.47
C PHE A 67 23.56 -23.87 13.25
N LEU A 68 22.69 -23.56 14.21
CA LEU A 68 21.84 -22.37 14.15
C LEU A 68 22.68 -21.09 14.18
N LEU A 69 23.69 -21.03 15.04
CA LEU A 69 24.62 -19.89 15.09
C LEU A 69 25.38 -19.75 13.76
N GLN A 70 25.85 -20.86 13.18
CA GLN A 70 26.52 -20.85 11.88
C GLN A 70 25.62 -20.37 10.76
N ALA A 71 24.37 -20.84 10.70
CA ALA A 71 23.36 -20.37 9.76
C ALA A 71 23.07 -18.87 9.93
N ARG A 72 22.97 -18.39 11.18
CA ARG A 72 22.74 -16.98 11.52
C ARG A 72 23.87 -16.08 11.03
N LEU A 73 25.12 -16.46 11.29
CA LEU A 73 26.30 -15.75 10.82
C LEU A 73 26.39 -15.74 9.30
N TYR A 74 26.02 -16.84 8.65
CA TYR A 74 26.02 -16.95 7.20
C TYR A 74 25.02 -15.99 6.54
N VAL A 75 23.76 -15.99 7.00
CA VAL A 75 22.71 -15.11 6.49
C VAL A 75 23.04 -13.65 6.75
N LYS A 76 23.56 -13.33 7.95
CA LYS A 76 24.01 -11.98 8.33
C LYS A 76 25.08 -11.48 7.36
N LYS A 77 26.10 -12.28 7.09
CA LYS A 77 27.17 -11.92 6.15
C LYS A 77 26.63 -11.61 4.76
N GLY A 78 25.73 -12.44 4.24
CA GLY A 78 25.09 -12.21 2.95
C GLY A 78 24.28 -10.91 2.91
N TRP A 79 23.59 -10.56 4.01
CA TRP A 79 22.84 -9.31 4.11
C TRP A 79 23.75 -8.08 4.24
N GLN A 80 24.90 -8.20 4.90
CA GLN A 80 25.92 -7.15 4.95
C GLN A 80 26.50 -6.87 3.57
N GLU A 81 26.82 -7.91 2.80
CA GLU A 81 27.34 -7.78 1.43
C GLU A 81 26.32 -7.13 0.47
N MET A 82 25.02 -7.32 0.71
CA MET A 82 23.95 -6.63 -0.03
C MET A 82 23.65 -5.20 0.45
N GLY A 83 24.28 -4.74 1.54
CA GLY A 83 23.96 -3.46 2.17
C GLY A 83 22.57 -3.41 2.82
N ILE A 84 21.95 -4.57 3.09
CA ILE A 84 20.67 -4.68 3.80
C ILE A 84 20.89 -4.62 5.31
N TRP A 85 21.97 -5.24 5.79
CA TRP A 85 22.32 -5.26 7.21
C TRP A 85 23.10 -4.00 7.60
N GLY A 86 22.51 -3.15 8.45
CA GLY A 86 23.15 -1.95 9.01
C GLY A 86 23.29 -2.01 10.53
N PRO A 87 23.95 -1.02 11.16
CA PRO A 87 24.19 -0.98 12.61
C PRO A 87 22.93 -1.13 13.48
N HIS A 88 21.78 -0.66 12.99
CA HIS A 88 20.48 -0.76 13.68
C HIS A 88 19.93 -2.19 13.78
N PHE A 89 20.40 -3.13 12.95
CA PHE A 89 20.04 -4.56 13.06
C PHE A 89 20.85 -5.28 14.14
N GLU A 90 22.03 -4.77 14.48
CA GLU A 90 22.90 -5.38 15.50
C GLU A 90 22.29 -5.25 16.89
N SER A 91 21.72 -4.08 17.20
CA SER A 91 21.00 -3.84 18.46
C SER A 91 19.76 -4.73 18.57
N PHE A 92 19.00 -4.91 17.49
CA PHE A 92 17.79 -5.71 17.48
C PHE A 92 18.02 -7.21 17.78
N MET A 93 19.25 -7.70 17.61
CA MET A 93 19.58 -9.12 17.70
C MET A 93 20.38 -9.48 18.95
N GLN A 94 20.92 -8.48 19.65
CA GLN A 94 21.55 -8.64 20.97
C GLN A 94 20.51 -8.79 22.08
N ASP A 95 19.33 -8.21 21.88
CA ASP A 95 18.16 -8.39 22.74
C ASP A 95 17.55 -9.77 22.45
N GLY A 96 18.21 -10.81 22.94
CA GLY A 96 17.78 -12.20 22.87
C GLY A 96 16.56 -12.47 23.74
N ASP A 97 15.46 -11.75 23.51
CA ASP A 97 14.19 -12.00 24.18
C ASP A 97 13.58 -13.29 23.65
N THR A 98 13.84 -14.33 24.44
CA THR A 98 13.23 -15.65 24.47
C THR A 98 11.72 -15.62 24.20
N GLU A 99 11.30 -16.49 23.28
CA GLU A 99 9.96 -16.56 22.69
C GLU A 99 8.79 -16.95 23.63
N ASP A 100 8.94 -17.01 24.97
CA ASP A 100 7.96 -17.73 25.82
C ASP A 100 7.35 -17.01 27.04
N ALA A 101 7.56 -15.71 27.29
CA ALA A 101 7.01 -15.08 28.52
C ALA A 101 5.83 -14.10 28.35
N GLU A 102 5.58 -13.47 27.19
CA GLU A 102 4.58 -12.38 27.12
C GLU A 102 3.72 -12.30 25.85
N HIS A 103 3.55 -13.38 25.09
CA HIS A 103 2.68 -13.34 23.89
C HIS A 103 1.17 -13.26 24.17
N ASP A 104 0.71 -13.44 25.42
CA ASP A 104 -0.69 -13.18 25.83
C ASP A 104 -0.92 -11.78 26.43
N ARG A 105 0.16 -11.01 26.65
CA ARG A 105 0.06 -9.55 26.78
C ARG A 105 0.54 -8.96 25.47
N GLY A 106 -0.28 -9.13 24.43
CA GLY A 106 -0.05 -8.49 23.13
C GLY A 106 0.46 -7.07 23.36
N PRO A 107 1.54 -6.65 22.69
CA PRO A 107 2.27 -5.45 23.08
C PRO A 107 1.24 -4.34 23.15
N CYS A 108 0.97 -3.88 24.37
CA CYS A 108 0.50 -2.56 24.59
C CYS A 108 1.62 -1.68 24.02
N TYR A 109 1.51 -1.40 22.72
CA TYR A 109 1.82 -0.11 22.15
C TYR A 109 1.02 0.90 22.98
N SER A 110 1.49 1.11 24.19
CA SER A 110 1.12 2.22 25.02
C SER A 110 1.49 3.43 24.19
N SER A 111 0.47 4.09 23.66
CA SER A 111 0.18 5.52 23.68
C SER A 111 1.30 6.57 23.88
N TRP A 112 2.58 6.19 23.92
CA TRP A 112 3.75 7.00 24.27
C TRP A 112 4.86 6.91 23.22
N ALA A 113 4.57 6.41 22.00
CA ALA A 113 5.44 6.78 20.87
C ALA A 113 5.56 8.30 20.91
N LEU A 114 6.77 8.78 21.25
CA LEU A 114 7.01 10.17 21.60
C LEU A 114 6.37 11.03 20.51
N PRO A 115 5.61 12.08 20.84
CA PRO A 115 4.94 12.92 19.85
C PRO A 115 5.83 13.29 18.65
N LEU A 116 7.13 13.46 18.92
CA LEU A 116 8.18 13.76 17.96
C LEU A 116 8.38 12.68 16.87
N GLU A 117 8.29 11.38 17.18
CA GLU A 117 8.48 10.31 16.19
C GLU A 117 7.28 10.20 15.24
N ASN A 118 6.07 10.41 15.76
CA ASN A 118 4.86 10.43 14.94
C ASN A 118 4.83 11.64 14.00
N GLU A 119 5.28 12.81 14.47
CA GLU A 119 5.45 13.99 13.63
C GLU A 119 6.47 13.76 12.51
N LEU A 120 7.66 13.25 12.83
CA LEU A 120 8.68 12.96 11.82
C LEU A 120 8.20 11.94 10.79
N ARG A 121 7.48 10.90 11.24
CA ARG A 121 6.92 9.88 10.34
C ARG A 121 5.83 10.46 9.44
N MET A 122 4.99 11.33 9.96
CA MET A 122 3.99 12.04 9.15
C MET A 122 4.65 13.02 8.17
N ASP A 123 5.74 13.67 8.53
CA ASP A 123 6.50 14.53 7.64
C ASP A 123 7.13 13.78 6.48
N ILE A 124 7.76 12.62 6.75
CA ILE A 124 8.31 11.76 5.71
C ILE A 124 7.20 11.29 4.77
N PHE A 125 6.07 10.87 5.36
CA PHE A 125 4.93 10.41 4.59
C PHE A 125 4.26 11.53 3.78
N ASN A 126 4.20 12.75 4.30
CA ASN A 126 3.67 13.89 3.56
C ASN A 126 4.62 14.29 2.43
N LYS A 127 5.94 14.25 2.65
CA LYS A 127 6.95 14.52 1.61
C LYS A 127 6.92 13.51 0.47
N SER A 128 6.46 12.27 0.70
CA SER A 128 6.35 11.24 -0.33
C SER A 128 5.04 11.29 -1.13
N ARG A 129 4.13 12.22 -0.84
CA ARG A 129 2.88 12.39 -1.58
C ARG A 129 3.15 12.96 -2.99
N PRO A 130 2.33 12.60 -4.01
CA PRO A 130 2.53 13.06 -5.38
C PRO A 130 2.64 14.58 -5.49
N ILE A 131 1.80 15.33 -4.78
CA ILE A 131 1.85 16.81 -4.80
C ILE A 131 3.17 17.39 -4.30
N HIS A 132 3.80 16.77 -3.30
CA HIS A 132 5.06 17.24 -2.74
C HIS A 132 6.23 16.88 -3.66
N VAL A 133 6.24 15.66 -4.19
CA VAL A 133 7.23 15.21 -5.18
C VAL A 133 7.15 16.05 -6.45
N PHE A 134 5.94 16.30 -6.97
CA PHE A 134 5.74 17.13 -8.16
C PHE A 134 6.22 18.57 -7.95
N ARG A 135 5.87 19.20 -6.83
CA ARG A 135 6.36 20.55 -6.49
C ARG A 135 7.88 20.62 -6.38
N HIS A 136 8.49 19.59 -5.80
CA HIS A 136 9.93 19.48 -5.72
C HIS A 136 10.56 19.39 -7.12
N GLU A 137 10.04 18.53 -7.99
CA GLU A 137 10.54 18.40 -9.37
C GLU A 137 10.35 19.68 -10.19
N VAL A 138 9.24 20.40 -10.02
CA VAL A 138 9.03 21.71 -10.65
C VAL A 138 10.08 22.71 -10.18
N THR A 139 10.43 22.71 -8.90
CA THR A 139 11.48 23.59 -8.36
C THR A 139 12.86 23.23 -8.91
N VAL A 140 13.15 21.93 -9.11
CA VAL A 140 14.40 21.48 -9.75
C VAL A 140 14.44 21.90 -11.21
N ALA A 141 13.36 21.70 -11.97
CA ALA A 141 13.25 22.11 -13.37
C ALA A 141 13.36 23.63 -13.53
N GLU A 142 12.77 24.43 -12.63
CA GLU A 142 12.92 25.88 -12.60
C GLU A 142 14.39 26.29 -12.44
N LYS A 143 15.13 25.66 -11.51
CA LYS A 143 16.56 25.91 -11.33
C LYS A 143 17.39 25.50 -12.56
N MET A 144 17.05 24.38 -13.20
CA MET A 144 17.72 23.95 -14.43
C MET A 144 17.52 24.96 -15.55
N LEU A 145 16.28 25.42 -15.78
CA LEU A 145 15.97 26.43 -16.79
C LEU A 145 16.67 27.77 -16.50
N LEU A 146 16.74 28.18 -15.22
CA LEU A 146 17.48 29.37 -14.81
C LEU A 146 18.98 29.26 -15.10
N ASN A 147 19.58 28.07 -14.90
CA ASN A 147 21.00 27.84 -15.15
C ASN A 147 21.33 27.70 -16.65
N GLU A 148 20.41 27.16 -17.44
CA GLU A 148 20.56 27.01 -18.90
C GLU A 148 20.38 28.33 -19.65
N LEU A 149 19.60 29.27 -19.09
CA LEU A 149 19.53 30.61 -19.63
C LEU A 149 20.92 31.23 -19.56
N PRO A 150 21.55 31.55 -20.70
CA PRO A 150 22.89 32.08 -20.70
C PRO A 150 22.88 33.39 -19.91
N VAL A 151 23.69 33.45 -18.85
CA VAL A 151 24.00 34.62 -18.01
C VAL A 151 24.48 35.86 -18.82
N ARG A 152 24.51 35.76 -20.15
CA ARG A 152 25.13 36.70 -21.09
C ARG A 152 24.35 38.00 -21.33
N LEU A 153 23.15 38.16 -20.80
CA LEU A 153 22.43 39.43 -20.89
C LEU A 153 22.24 39.95 -19.48
N GLY A 154 23.07 40.91 -19.05
CA GLY A 154 22.95 41.64 -17.77
C GLY A 154 21.67 42.46 -17.61
N THR A 155 20.64 42.12 -18.38
CA THR A 155 19.32 42.72 -18.49
C THR A 155 18.28 41.63 -18.82
N VAL A 156 18.40 40.42 -18.25
CA VAL A 156 17.25 39.49 -18.22
C VAL A 156 16.16 40.19 -17.43
N VAL A 157 15.22 40.74 -18.18
CA VAL A 157 14.09 41.54 -17.70
C VAL A 157 13.32 40.66 -16.71
N ALA A 158 12.94 41.19 -15.55
CA ALA A 158 12.12 40.49 -14.56
C ALA A 158 10.84 39.82 -15.14
N LYS A 159 10.43 40.25 -16.34
CA LYS A 159 9.36 39.67 -17.15
C LYS A 159 9.62 38.21 -17.55
N ASP A 160 10.87 37.82 -17.77
CA ASP A 160 11.23 36.45 -18.17
C ASP A 160 11.12 35.48 -17.00
N LEU A 161 11.39 35.91 -15.77
CA LEU A 161 11.22 35.08 -14.56
C LEU A 161 9.78 34.62 -14.34
N LEU A 162 8.79 35.43 -14.74
CA LEU A 162 7.37 35.06 -14.66
C LEU A 162 7.00 33.95 -15.67
N THR A 163 7.79 33.77 -16.73
CA THR A 163 7.56 32.75 -17.76
C THR A 163 8.20 31.40 -17.42
N ILE A 164 9.24 31.37 -16.59
CA ILE A 164 9.98 30.14 -16.26
C ILE A 164 9.11 29.15 -15.49
N LYS A 165 8.37 29.60 -14.46
CA LYS A 165 7.54 28.71 -13.64
C LYS A 165 6.48 27.94 -14.46
N PRO A 166 5.68 28.59 -15.33
CA PRO A 166 4.78 27.87 -16.24
C PRO A 166 5.47 26.89 -17.20
N ILE A 167 6.71 27.17 -17.61
CA ILE A 167 7.49 26.27 -18.48
C ILE A 167 7.98 25.05 -17.68
N ALA A 168 8.58 25.26 -16.50
CA ALA A 168 9.01 24.20 -15.60
C ALA A 168 7.85 23.27 -15.21
N TYR A 169 6.69 23.85 -14.88
CA TYR A 169 5.47 23.10 -14.60
C TYR A 169 5.05 22.23 -15.79
N ARG A 170 4.99 22.80 -17.01
CA ARG A 170 4.58 22.06 -18.22
C ARG A 170 5.54 20.91 -18.53
N LEU A 171 6.83 21.13 -18.34
CA LEU A 171 7.88 20.13 -18.56
C LEU A 171 7.78 18.96 -17.57
N VAL A 172 7.61 19.23 -16.28
CA VAL A 172 7.45 18.16 -15.28
C VAL A 172 6.13 17.42 -15.49
N ARG A 173 5.05 18.14 -15.78
CA ARG A 173 3.76 17.52 -16.09
C ARG A 173 3.84 16.61 -17.30
N SER A 174 4.42 17.05 -18.41
CA SER A 174 4.54 16.20 -19.61
C SER A 174 5.36 14.93 -19.32
N GLN A 175 6.43 15.03 -18.53
CA GLN A 175 7.20 13.86 -18.10
C GLN A 175 6.38 12.89 -17.23
N TRP A 176 5.49 13.41 -16.38
CA TRP A 176 4.60 12.57 -15.57
C TRP A 176 3.51 11.90 -16.41
N GLU A 177 2.97 12.61 -17.40
CA GLU A 177 2.04 12.07 -18.40
C GLU A 177 2.72 10.95 -19.22
N ASP A 178 3.93 11.18 -19.73
CA ASP A 178 4.72 10.20 -20.49
C ASP A 178 5.03 8.93 -19.68
N ARG A 179 5.23 9.06 -18.36
CA ARG A 179 5.48 7.94 -17.44
C ARG A 179 4.20 7.25 -16.97
N GLY A 180 3.01 7.74 -17.32
CA GLY A 180 1.73 7.25 -16.82
C GLY A 180 1.54 7.47 -15.31
N ILE A 181 2.27 8.42 -14.72
CA ILE A 181 2.12 8.82 -13.30
C ILE A 181 0.99 9.84 -13.17
N TRP A 182 0.86 10.73 -14.16
CA TRP A 182 -0.20 11.72 -14.19
C TRP A 182 -1.55 11.07 -14.47
N ILE A 183 -2.56 11.48 -13.70
CA ILE A 183 -3.94 11.02 -13.87
C ILE A 183 -4.77 12.20 -14.36
N ASP A 184 -5.52 12.02 -15.44
CA ASP A 184 -6.30 13.09 -16.06
C ASP A 184 -7.29 13.77 -15.09
N CYS A 185 -7.74 13.04 -14.07
CA CYS A 185 -8.66 13.55 -13.05
C CYS A 185 -8.02 14.57 -12.07
N TRP A 186 -6.69 14.66 -12.01
CA TRP A 186 -5.99 15.62 -11.15
C TRP A 186 -6.11 17.08 -11.64
N GLY A 187 -6.42 17.31 -12.91
CA GLY A 187 -6.63 18.65 -13.45
C GLY A 187 -5.33 19.46 -13.56
N GLN A 188 -5.12 20.45 -12.68
CA GLN A 188 -3.96 21.34 -12.71
C GLN A 188 -2.86 20.95 -11.70
N LEU A 189 -3.17 20.22 -10.63
CA LEU A 189 -2.14 19.77 -9.69
C LEU A 189 -2.43 18.33 -9.31
N PRO A 190 -1.39 17.50 -9.14
CA PRO A 190 -1.60 16.13 -8.72
C PRO A 190 -2.26 16.10 -7.33
N GLY A 191 -3.10 15.10 -7.11
CA GLY A 191 -3.73 14.89 -5.82
C GLY A 191 -2.73 14.44 -4.74
N ASN A 192 -3.25 14.20 -3.53
CA ASN A 192 -2.43 13.66 -2.43
C ASN A 192 -2.27 12.14 -2.51
N LEU A 193 -3.02 11.43 -3.33
CA LEU A 193 -2.97 9.97 -3.42
C LEU A 193 -2.22 9.54 -4.67
N TRP A 194 -1.32 8.58 -4.55
CA TRP A 194 -0.71 7.95 -5.71
C TRP A 194 -1.75 7.17 -6.52
N ALA A 195 -1.51 6.97 -7.82
CA ALA A 195 -2.40 6.18 -8.68
C ALA A 195 -2.72 4.78 -8.11
N HIS A 196 -1.73 4.12 -7.50
CA HIS A 196 -1.90 2.81 -6.85
C HIS A 196 -2.59 2.86 -5.48
N GLU A 197 -2.71 4.05 -4.87
CA GLU A 197 -3.48 4.25 -3.64
C GLU A 197 -4.96 4.54 -3.94
N ILE A 198 -5.31 4.85 -5.19
CA ILE A 198 -6.69 5.02 -5.63
C ILE A 198 -7.30 3.64 -5.82
N ALA A 199 -8.38 3.36 -5.09
CA ALA A 199 -9.04 2.06 -5.15
C ALA A 199 -9.46 1.73 -6.59
N THR A 200 -9.25 0.48 -7.01
CA THR A 200 -9.47 0.02 -8.38
C THR A 200 -10.91 0.26 -8.84
N GLU A 201 -11.87 0.23 -7.91
CA GLU A 201 -13.29 0.54 -8.13
C GLU A 201 -13.53 1.92 -8.76
N TYR A 202 -12.66 2.91 -8.48
CA TYR A 202 -12.78 4.26 -9.07
C TYR A 202 -12.38 4.30 -10.55
N TRP A 203 -11.50 3.40 -10.98
CA TRP A 203 -11.04 3.36 -12.37
C TRP A 203 -12.10 2.81 -13.32
N TYR A 204 -13.05 2.02 -12.81
CA TYR A 204 -14.10 1.38 -13.61
C TYR A 204 -15.48 2.03 -13.47
N SER A 205 -15.63 3.04 -12.60
CA SER A 205 -16.89 3.75 -12.52
C SER A 205 -16.98 4.75 -13.67
N ASP A 206 -17.94 4.57 -14.59
CA ASP A 206 -18.32 5.52 -15.66
C ASP A 206 -18.83 6.89 -15.15
N ARG A 207 -18.65 7.18 -13.86
CA ARG A 207 -18.96 8.49 -13.32
C ARG A 207 -17.92 9.47 -13.86
N PRO A 208 -18.33 10.55 -14.53
CA PRO A 208 -17.40 11.53 -15.06
C PRO A 208 -16.55 12.09 -13.90
N LEU A 209 -15.26 11.76 -13.94
CA LEU A 209 -14.26 12.11 -12.92
C LEU A 209 -14.21 13.62 -12.62
N GLN A 210 -14.74 14.45 -13.53
CA GLN A 210 -14.91 15.90 -13.35
C GLN A 210 -15.81 16.30 -12.18
N THR A 211 -16.84 15.51 -11.83
CA THR A 211 -17.71 15.83 -10.66
C THR A 211 -17.10 15.39 -9.32
N MET A 212 -16.02 14.62 -9.37
CA MET A 212 -15.20 14.26 -8.22
C MET A 212 -13.80 14.86 -8.35
N GLN A 213 -13.71 16.18 -8.52
CA GLN A 213 -12.53 16.96 -8.13
C GLN A 213 -12.03 16.36 -6.82
N CYS A 214 -10.94 15.57 -6.84
CA CYS A 214 -10.63 14.53 -5.85
C CYS A 214 -10.97 15.01 -4.44
N ARG A 215 -12.23 14.82 -4.02
CA ARG A 215 -12.70 15.25 -2.72
C ARG A 215 -12.21 14.15 -1.83
N ILE A 216 -10.94 14.26 -1.47
CA ILE A 216 -10.44 13.88 -0.17
C ILE A 216 -11.34 14.65 0.79
N MET A 217 -12.50 14.07 1.09
CA MET A 217 -13.27 14.45 2.26
C MET A 217 -12.26 14.41 3.40
N PRO A 218 -12.10 15.48 4.20
CA PRO A 218 -11.23 15.41 5.37
C PRO A 218 -11.71 14.22 6.19
N ARG A 219 -10.88 13.17 6.22
CA ARG A 219 -11.21 11.83 6.76
C ARG A 219 -11.68 11.91 8.20
N GLU A 220 -11.36 13.01 8.89
CA GLU A 220 -11.76 13.31 10.26
C GLU A 220 -13.25 13.54 10.47
N LYS A 221 -13.99 14.15 9.51
CA LYS A 221 -15.42 14.41 9.73
C LYS A 221 -16.26 13.16 9.55
N THR A 222 -15.87 12.27 8.64
CA THR A 222 -16.58 11.01 8.37
C THR A 222 -16.32 9.97 9.45
N THR A 223 -15.09 9.82 9.95
CA THR A 223 -14.80 8.89 11.04
C THR A 223 -15.41 9.35 12.36
N LYS A 224 -15.39 10.66 12.68
CA LYS A 224 -16.13 11.19 13.84
C LYS A 224 -17.62 10.91 13.74
N ASN A 225 -18.24 11.13 12.58
CA ASN A 225 -19.68 10.85 12.40
C ASN A 225 -20.02 9.35 12.44
N ILE A 226 -19.17 8.49 11.89
CA ILE A 226 -19.33 7.02 11.95
C ILE A 226 -19.16 6.53 13.39
N MET A 227 -18.14 6.99 14.11
CA MET A 227 -17.90 6.65 15.51
C MET A 227 -19.00 7.20 16.43
N GLU A 228 -19.52 8.40 16.16
CA GLU A 228 -20.64 8.97 16.91
C GLU A 228 -21.94 8.19 16.64
N SER A 229 -22.16 7.75 15.39
CA SER A 229 -23.27 6.85 15.02
C SER A 229 -23.17 5.49 15.71
N TYR A 230 -21.97 4.91 15.78
CA TYR A 230 -21.71 3.67 16.50
C TYR A 230 -21.92 3.84 18.01
N ARG A 231 -21.38 4.89 18.62
CA ARG A 231 -21.61 5.23 20.03
C ARG A 231 -23.09 5.42 20.34
N ARG A 232 -23.85 6.11 19.48
CA ARG A 232 -25.31 6.25 19.63
C ARG A 232 -26.02 4.90 19.60
N ARG A 233 -25.64 3.99 18.69
CA ARG A 233 -26.18 2.63 18.64
C ARG A 233 -25.85 1.83 19.90
N MET A 234 -24.60 1.87 20.36
CA MET A 234 -24.19 1.20 21.60
C MET A 234 -24.91 1.76 22.83
N ARG A 235 -25.14 3.07 22.92
CA ARG A 235 -25.96 3.68 23.98
C ARG A 235 -27.39 3.15 23.94
N LYS A 236 -28.00 2.99 22.76
CA LYS A 236 -29.34 2.39 22.62
C LYS A 236 -29.37 0.93 23.07
N ILE A 237 -28.36 0.14 22.69
CA ILE A 237 -28.25 -1.28 23.11
C ILE A 237 -28.12 -1.37 24.63
N ARG A 238 -27.22 -0.59 25.25
CA ARG A 238 -27.05 -0.56 26.71
C ARG A 238 -28.35 -0.18 27.43
N ARG A 239 -29.09 0.81 26.92
CA ARG A 239 -30.39 1.19 27.48
C ARG A 239 -31.40 0.05 27.40
N ARG A 240 -31.44 -0.71 26.30
CA ARG A 240 -32.32 -1.88 26.17
C ARG A 240 -31.95 -3.00 27.12
N VAL A 241 -30.66 -3.31 27.25
CA VAL A 241 -30.18 -4.33 28.20
C VAL A 241 -30.47 -3.91 29.64
N HIS A 242 -30.25 -2.65 29.98
CA HIS A 242 -30.57 -2.12 31.31
C HIS A 242 -32.07 -2.17 31.59
N TRP A 243 -32.90 -1.72 30.64
CA TRP A 243 -34.36 -1.76 30.78
C TRP A 243 -34.86 -3.19 30.98
N ALA A 244 -34.39 -4.14 30.17
CA ALA A 244 -34.74 -5.56 30.31
C ALA A 244 -34.39 -6.15 31.69
N ARG A 245 -33.28 -5.71 32.31
CA ARG A 245 -32.92 -6.13 33.67
C ARG A 245 -33.80 -5.53 34.76
N THR A 246 -34.27 -4.30 34.57
CA THR A 246 -35.05 -3.56 35.57
C THR A 246 -36.55 -3.80 35.47
N THR A 247 -37.05 -4.21 34.32
CA THR A 247 -38.48 -4.43 34.09
C THR A 247 -38.86 -5.91 34.08
N ASP A 248 -37.94 -6.81 34.39
CA ASP A 248 -38.29 -8.21 34.60
C ASP A 248 -39.00 -8.34 35.96
N PRO A 249 -40.33 -8.59 35.98
CA PRO A 249 -41.09 -8.70 37.22
C PRO A 249 -40.65 -9.90 38.08
N ASN A 250 -39.88 -10.84 37.53
CA ASN A 250 -39.31 -11.96 38.28
C ASN A 250 -37.97 -11.60 38.96
N ASN A 251 -37.41 -10.43 38.68
CA ASN A 251 -36.17 -9.97 39.30
C ASN A 251 -36.41 -9.11 40.56
N SER A 252 -37.65 -9.07 41.09
CA SER A 252 -37.91 -8.67 42.47
C SER A 252 -37.53 -9.81 43.41
N ILE A 253 -36.24 -10.11 43.46
CA ILE A 253 -35.70 -10.90 44.57
C ILE A 253 -35.82 -9.98 45.79
N ASP A 254 -36.85 -10.25 46.60
CA ASP A 254 -36.85 -9.92 48.01
C ASP A 254 -35.56 -10.51 48.56
N GLN A 255 -34.59 -9.64 48.84
CA GLN A 255 -33.39 -9.94 49.62
C GLN A 255 -33.85 -10.25 51.05
N SER A 256 -34.42 -11.44 51.24
CA SER A 256 -34.46 -12.09 52.53
C SER A 256 -33.23 -12.99 52.59
N ASP A 257 -32.39 -12.69 53.57
CA ASP A 257 -31.11 -13.31 53.82
C ASP A 257 -31.27 -14.82 54.03
N ASP A 258 -30.92 -15.63 53.02
CA ASP A 258 -30.61 -17.03 53.26
C ASP A 258 -29.35 -17.45 52.51
N MET A 259 -28.31 -17.71 53.30
CA MET A 259 -26.98 -18.13 52.89
C MET A 259 -27.01 -19.61 52.51
N GLY A 260 -27.42 -19.91 51.29
CA GLY A 260 -27.49 -21.29 50.78
C GLY A 260 -26.89 -21.43 49.37
N SER A 261 -25.61 -21.77 49.31
CA SER A 261 -24.82 -22.07 48.11
C SER A 261 -25.58 -22.81 46.99
N SER A 262 -25.93 -22.11 45.91
CA SER A 262 -26.22 -22.69 44.59
C SER A 262 -26.17 -21.59 43.50
N SER A 263 -24.97 -21.25 43.01
CA SER A 263 -24.77 -20.16 42.04
C SER A 263 -23.84 -20.51 40.86
N SER A 264 -23.97 -21.70 40.28
CA SER A 264 -23.14 -22.10 39.12
C SER A 264 -23.89 -22.31 37.80
N LEU A 265 -25.22 -22.46 37.79
CA LEU A 265 -25.95 -22.81 36.56
C LEU A 265 -26.60 -21.62 35.83
N GLU A 266 -27.02 -20.57 36.55
CA GLU A 266 -27.73 -19.43 35.93
C GLU A 266 -26.81 -18.47 35.14
N SER A 267 -25.51 -18.47 35.43
CA SER A 267 -24.51 -17.65 34.72
C SER A 267 -24.25 -18.14 33.28
N GLU A 268 -24.36 -19.45 33.05
CA GLU A 268 -24.12 -20.06 31.72
C GLU A 268 -25.29 -19.79 30.76
N GLU A 269 -26.51 -19.76 31.28
CA GLU A 269 -27.73 -19.55 30.47
C GLU A 269 -27.85 -18.11 29.96
N CYS A 270 -27.42 -17.12 30.75
CA CYS A 270 -27.33 -15.73 30.32
C CYS A 270 -26.26 -15.51 29.22
N ASN A 271 -25.13 -16.23 29.29
CA ASN A 271 -24.09 -16.16 28.26
C ASN A 271 -24.51 -16.85 26.96
N ALA A 272 -25.26 -17.96 27.04
CA ALA A 272 -25.80 -18.64 25.86
C ALA A 272 -26.77 -17.73 25.07
N ASN A 273 -27.66 -17.01 25.76
CA ASN A 273 -28.60 -16.09 25.14
C ASN A 273 -27.93 -14.88 24.47
N LEU A 274 -26.85 -14.35 25.06
CA LEU A 274 -26.07 -13.27 24.45
C LEU A 274 -25.40 -13.72 23.14
N ASN A 275 -24.90 -14.95 23.11
CA ASN A 275 -24.30 -15.54 21.91
C ASN A 275 -25.36 -15.75 20.81
N ILE A 276 -26.55 -16.26 21.13
CA ILE A 276 -27.61 -16.47 20.13
C ILE A 276 -27.98 -15.13 19.43
N TRP A 277 -28.04 -14.02 20.17
CA TRP A 277 -28.31 -12.70 19.60
C TRP A 277 -27.18 -12.17 18.71
N THR A 278 -25.92 -12.41 19.06
CA THR A 278 -24.77 -11.99 18.23
C THR A 278 -24.68 -12.78 16.93
N TRP A 279 -24.95 -14.09 16.97
CA TRP A 279 -25.03 -14.94 15.78
C TRP A 279 -26.16 -14.51 14.84
N LYS A 280 -27.34 -14.19 15.39
CA LYS A 280 -28.48 -13.72 14.60
C LYS A 280 -28.20 -12.37 13.91
N LEU A 281 -27.53 -11.45 14.60
CA LEU A 281 -27.13 -10.16 14.02
C LEU A 281 -26.08 -10.34 12.90
N HIS A 282 -25.15 -11.29 13.06
CA HIS A 282 -24.14 -11.59 12.06
C HIS A 282 -24.76 -12.22 10.79
N ALA A 283 -25.71 -13.14 10.97
CA ALA A 283 -26.47 -13.74 9.87
C ALA A 283 -27.25 -12.69 9.06
N ASP A 284 -27.95 -11.76 9.74
CA ASP A 284 -28.68 -10.67 9.09
C ASP A 284 -27.76 -9.72 8.28
N LEU A 285 -26.53 -9.50 8.76
CA LEU A 285 -25.53 -8.69 8.06
C LEU A 285 -25.02 -9.38 6.80
N LEU A 286 -24.74 -10.69 6.87
CA LEU A 286 -24.32 -11.49 5.72
C LEU A 286 -25.41 -11.56 4.65
N GLN A 287 -26.66 -11.81 5.05
CA GLN A 287 -27.80 -11.86 4.13
C GLN A 287 -28.02 -10.52 3.40
N ARG A 288 -27.76 -9.39 4.07
CA ARG A 288 -27.82 -8.06 3.43
C ARG A 288 -26.67 -7.82 2.47
N GLN A 289 -25.47 -8.32 2.76
CA GLN A 289 -24.34 -8.23 1.83
C GLN A 289 -24.59 -9.05 0.56
N GLU A 290 -25.13 -10.26 0.70
CA GLU A 290 -25.51 -11.10 -0.43
C GLU A 290 -26.61 -10.45 -1.28
N SER A 291 -27.65 -9.89 -0.65
CA SER A 291 -28.72 -9.18 -1.38
C SER A 291 -28.20 -7.99 -2.20
N MET A 292 -27.21 -7.26 -1.70
CA MET A 292 -26.57 -6.18 -2.46
C MET A 292 -25.73 -6.72 -3.61
N ALA A 293 -24.97 -7.79 -3.40
CA ALA A 293 -24.19 -8.45 -4.46
C ALA A 293 -25.08 -8.98 -5.59
N PHE A 294 -26.21 -9.60 -5.27
CA PHE A 294 -27.18 -10.10 -6.26
C PHE A 294 -27.89 -8.98 -7.03
N LYS A 295 -28.17 -7.84 -6.39
CA LYS A 295 -28.71 -6.65 -7.10
C LYS A 295 -27.70 -6.08 -8.07
N SER A 296 -26.42 -6.00 -7.69
CA SER A 296 -25.35 -5.54 -8.57
C SER A 296 -25.15 -6.47 -9.77
N LEU A 297 -25.20 -7.80 -9.56
CA LEU A 297 -25.06 -8.77 -10.65
C LEU A 297 -26.20 -8.68 -11.67
N ARG A 298 -27.46 -8.53 -11.23
CA ARG A 298 -28.61 -8.38 -12.15
C ARG A 298 -28.52 -7.11 -13.02
N GLU A 299 -28.01 -6.01 -12.47
CA GLU A 299 -27.84 -4.77 -13.23
C GLU A 299 -26.67 -4.88 -14.23
N ILE A 300 -25.61 -5.63 -13.89
CA ILE A 300 -24.53 -5.96 -14.84
C ILE A 300 -25.04 -6.82 -16.00
N THR A 301 -25.91 -7.81 -15.74
CA THR A 301 -26.46 -8.67 -16.80
C THR A 301 -27.31 -7.87 -17.79
N LYS A 302 -28.13 -6.93 -17.31
CA LYS A 302 -28.94 -6.03 -18.17
C LYS A 302 -28.07 -5.16 -19.07
N TYR A 303 -26.93 -4.70 -18.58
CA TYR A 303 -26.00 -3.88 -19.36
C TYR A 303 -25.33 -4.66 -20.49
N LEU A 304 -24.99 -5.94 -20.25
CA LEU A 304 -24.40 -6.81 -21.27
C LEU A 304 -25.41 -7.20 -22.36
N GLU A 305 -26.70 -7.24 -22.03
CA GLU A 305 -27.78 -7.54 -22.98
C GLU A 305 -28.09 -6.34 -23.91
N ILE A 306 -27.85 -5.11 -23.45
CA ILE A 306 -28.04 -3.87 -24.24
C ILE A 306 -26.84 -3.58 -25.16
N GLN A 307 -25.66 -4.14 -24.87
CA GLN A 307 -24.41 -3.88 -25.60
C GLN A 307 -24.10 -4.88 -26.70
N ALA A 308 -24.97 -5.85 -27.00
CA ALA A 308 -24.78 -6.73 -28.16
C ALA A 308 -25.03 -5.94 -29.46
N PRO A 309 -23.99 -5.66 -30.28
CA PRO A 309 -24.19 -4.93 -31.52
C PRO A 309 -24.88 -5.84 -32.54
N ASP A 310 -25.95 -5.31 -33.15
CA ASP A 310 -26.55 -5.88 -34.36
C ASP A 310 -25.46 -6.07 -35.42
N PRO A 311 -25.24 -7.27 -35.99
CA PRO A 311 -24.12 -7.56 -36.90
C PRO A 311 -24.25 -6.91 -38.30
N LEU A 312 -25.16 -5.96 -38.49
CA LEU A 312 -25.46 -5.35 -39.77
C LEU A 312 -25.65 -3.83 -39.64
N ASN A 313 -24.57 -3.07 -39.45
CA ASN A 313 -24.60 -1.67 -39.86
C ASN A 313 -23.26 -1.10 -40.34
N LYS A 314 -23.39 -0.27 -41.36
CA LYS A 314 -22.40 0.07 -42.39
C LYS A 314 -21.37 1.10 -41.91
N VAL A 315 -20.12 0.90 -42.31
CA VAL A 315 -18.98 1.80 -42.12
C VAL A 315 -19.19 3.13 -42.89
N PRO A 316 -19.08 4.31 -42.25
CA PRO A 316 -19.11 5.58 -42.96
C PRO A 316 -17.75 5.90 -43.63
N LYS A 317 -17.82 6.45 -44.84
CA LYS A 317 -16.68 6.84 -45.67
C LYS A 317 -15.92 8.02 -45.06
N ALA A 318 -14.59 7.92 -45.04
CA ALA A 318 -13.68 8.95 -44.56
C ALA A 318 -13.64 10.18 -45.46
N GLU A 319 -13.75 11.37 -44.85
CA GLU A 319 -13.56 12.67 -45.48
C GLU A 319 -12.06 12.96 -45.75
N LYS A 320 -11.81 13.51 -46.93
CA LYS A 320 -10.48 13.92 -47.42
C LYS A 320 -10.10 15.26 -46.78
N GLY A 321 -8.89 15.39 -46.22
CA GLY A 321 -8.40 16.73 -45.91
C GLY A 321 -7.10 16.92 -45.15
N VAL A 322 -6.51 15.91 -44.50
CA VAL A 322 -5.28 16.11 -43.72
C VAL A 322 -4.28 14.99 -44.01
N GLN A 323 -3.18 15.34 -44.69
CA GLN A 323 -2.05 14.42 -44.90
C GLN A 323 -1.33 14.21 -43.57
N PRO A 324 -1.19 12.97 -43.07
CA PRO A 324 -0.47 12.71 -41.83
C PRO A 324 1.04 13.00 -41.99
N ILE A 325 1.62 13.65 -40.99
CA ILE A 325 3.06 13.99 -40.85
C ILE A 325 3.96 12.74 -40.80
N TRP A 326 3.35 11.57 -40.70
CA TRP A 326 3.99 10.28 -40.55
C TRP A 326 3.50 9.34 -41.65
N SER A 327 4.45 8.70 -42.35
CA SER A 327 4.14 7.64 -43.30
C SER A 327 4.86 6.36 -42.89
N LEU A 328 4.12 5.24 -42.88
CA LEU A 328 4.66 3.92 -42.61
C LEU A 328 5.26 3.36 -43.91
N ARG A 329 6.59 3.23 -43.97
CA ARG A 329 7.29 2.59 -45.09
C ARG A 329 8.09 1.42 -44.51
N SER A 330 7.88 0.20 -45.04
CA SER A 330 8.62 -1.01 -44.63
C SER A 330 8.58 -1.29 -43.12
N GLY A 331 7.41 -1.14 -42.48
CA GLY A 331 7.20 -1.49 -41.08
C GLY A 331 7.84 -0.55 -40.04
N ARG A 332 8.41 0.59 -40.46
CA ARG A 332 8.85 1.65 -39.54
C ARG A 332 8.21 2.99 -39.87
N TRP A 333 7.84 3.70 -38.81
CA TRP A 333 7.37 5.08 -38.88
C TRP A 333 8.56 6.01 -39.14
N GLN A 334 8.51 6.74 -40.26
CA GLN A 334 9.51 7.76 -40.59
C GLN A 334 8.87 9.14 -40.60
N ARG A 335 9.53 10.10 -39.95
CA ARG A 335 9.14 11.50 -39.93
C ARG A 335 9.67 12.17 -41.20
N LYS A 336 8.80 12.78 -42.01
CA LYS A 336 9.23 13.60 -43.15
C LYS A 336 9.93 14.85 -42.60
N LEU A 337 11.26 14.94 -42.75
CA LEU A 337 11.99 16.16 -42.45
C LEU A 337 11.75 17.19 -43.58
N PRO A 338 11.55 18.47 -43.26
CA PRO A 338 11.42 19.52 -44.26
C PRO A 338 12.74 19.70 -45.01
N VAL A 339 12.66 19.78 -46.33
CA VAL A 339 13.81 20.07 -47.20
C VAL A 339 14.26 21.51 -46.93
N VAL A 340 15.47 21.68 -46.40
CA VAL A 340 16.08 23.00 -46.19
C VAL A 340 16.66 23.47 -47.52
N PRO A 341 16.31 24.66 -48.03
CA PRO A 341 16.91 25.20 -49.24
C PRO A 341 18.36 25.58 -48.99
N THR A 342 19.27 25.02 -49.80
CA THR A 342 20.69 25.37 -49.83
C THR A 342 20.87 26.71 -50.55
N PHE A 343 21.35 27.72 -49.82
CA PHE A 343 21.81 28.98 -50.41
C PHE A 343 23.30 28.89 -50.76
N PRO A 344 23.76 29.38 -51.92
CA PRO A 344 25.17 29.39 -52.27
C PRO A 344 25.92 30.53 -51.57
N CYS A 345 27.02 30.20 -50.90
CA CYS A 345 27.95 31.15 -50.30
C CYS A 345 28.76 31.87 -51.39
N ALA A 346 28.58 33.19 -51.54
CA ALA A 346 29.50 34.05 -52.27
C ALA A 346 30.60 34.55 -51.33
N TRP A 347 31.85 34.30 -51.71
CA TRP A 347 33.04 34.86 -51.08
C TRP A 347 33.21 36.33 -51.51
N ALA A 348 33.49 37.21 -50.56
CA ALA A 348 33.99 38.56 -50.84
C ALA A 348 35.30 38.78 -50.09
N THR A 349 36.39 38.80 -50.85
CA THR A 349 37.73 39.24 -50.44
C THR A 349 37.74 40.76 -50.41
N ILE A 350 38.18 41.36 -49.30
CA ILE A 350 38.47 42.80 -49.20
C ILE A 350 40.00 42.96 -49.28
N VAL A 351 40.43 43.82 -50.20
CA VAL A 351 41.79 44.40 -50.29
C VAL A 351 41.74 45.79 -49.68
#